data_AF-A0A6B3ATV4-F1
#
_entry.id   AF-A0A6B3ATV4-F1
#
_cell.length_a   1.000
_cell.length_b   1.000
_cell.length_c   1.000
_cell.angle_alpha   90.00
_cell.angle_beta   90.00
_cell.angle_gamma   90.00
#
_symmetry.space_group_name_H-M   'P 1'
#
loop_
_entity.id
_entity.type
_entity.pdbx_description
1 polymer ?
#
loop_
_entity_poly.entity_id
_entity_poly.type
_entity_poly.pdbx_seq_one_letter_code
_entity_poly.pdbx_strand_id
1 'polypeptide(L)'
;DEVAELAAMGVRTARRVSVVPCGVDAGHFRPGATGPAVPPRRAPHRLLACGRLVRRKGYDLAVRALTRVPDAELVVAGGPAARLDHDQEARRLWHLAHRAGVADRVRMLGAVDPADMPALLCSADLVLCTPAYEPFGIVPLEAMA
;
A
#
# COMPACT_ATOMS: atom_id res chain seq x y z
N ASP A 1 17.20 -9.76 -10.50
CA ASP A 1 18.12 -8.77 -9.91
C ASP A 1 18.51 -7.82 -11.01
N GLU A 2 18.22 -6.52 -10.86
CA GLU A 2 18.36 -5.50 -11.90
C GLU A 2 19.82 -5.39 -12.41
N VAL A 3 20.81 -5.67 -11.56
CA VAL A 3 22.22 -5.72 -11.96
C VAL A 3 22.48 -6.85 -12.96
N ALA A 4 21.83 -8.01 -12.78
CA ALA A 4 21.93 -9.14 -13.69
C ALA A 4 21.20 -8.86 -15.02
N GLU A 5 20.09 -8.12 -15.00
CA GLU A 5 19.40 -7.68 -16.21
C GLU A 5 20.26 -6.71 -17.03
N LEU A 6 20.92 -5.75 -16.37
CA LEU A 6 21.89 -4.86 -17.03
C LEU A 6 23.07 -5.63 -17.63
N ALA A 7 23.55 -6.69 -16.96
CA ALA A 7 24.58 -7.58 -17.52
C ALA A 7 24.10 -8.27 -18.80
N ALA A 8 22.87 -8.79 -18.80
CA ALA A 8 22.27 -9.44 -19.96
C ALA A 8 22.09 -8.47 -21.15
N MET A 9 21.93 -7.16 -20.87
CA MET A 9 21.88 -6.10 -21.88
C MET A 9 23.26 -5.64 -22.38
N GLY A 10 24.35 -6.28 -21.96
CA GLY A 10 25.72 -5.99 -22.43
C GLY A 10 26.43 -4.87 -21.68
N VAL A 11 25.89 -4.40 -20.55
CA VAL A 11 26.62 -3.49 -19.67
C VAL A 11 27.81 -4.26 -19.07
N ARG A 12 29.02 -3.70 -19.15
CA ARG A 12 30.21 -4.27 -18.50
C ARG A 12 30.10 -4.08 -16.98
N THR A 13 29.39 -4.99 -16.33
CA THR A 13 28.74 -4.80 -15.03
C THR A 13 29.67 -4.70 -13.83
N ALA A 14 30.80 -5.39 -13.81
CA ALA A 14 31.61 -5.52 -12.58
C ALA A 14 32.30 -4.22 -12.10
N ARG A 15 32.40 -3.17 -12.94
CA ARG A 15 33.08 -1.90 -12.58
C ARG A 15 32.30 -0.62 -12.90
N ARG A 16 31.11 -0.72 -13.48
CA ARG A 16 30.31 0.45 -13.92
C ARG A 16 28.92 0.53 -13.30
N VAL A 17 28.53 -0.45 -12.48
CA VAL A 17 27.23 -0.46 -11.81
C VAL A 17 27.47 -0.34 -10.31
N SER A 18 26.76 0.61 -9.70
CA SER A 18 26.67 0.78 -8.25
C SER A 18 25.20 0.87 -7.88
N VAL A 19 24.84 0.29 -6.73
CA VAL A 19 23.47 0.35 -6.20
C VAL A 19 23.40 1.47 -5.19
N VAL A 20 22.49 2.42 -5.42
CA VAL A 20 22.12 3.45 -4.44
C VAL A 20 20.68 3.15 -4.03
N PRO A 21 20.43 2.66 -2.79
CA PRO A 21 19.10 2.29 -2.37
C PRO A 21 18.20 3.52 -2.22
N CYS A 22 16.88 3.32 -2.34
CA CYS A 22 15.92 4.34 -1.98
C CYS A 22 15.97 4.64 -0.47
N GLY A 23 15.74 5.90 -0.12
CA GLY A 23 15.62 6.36 1.26
C GLY A 23 14.22 6.87 1.56
N VAL A 24 13.99 7.16 2.84
CA VAL A 24 12.76 7.76 3.35
C VAL A 24 13.12 8.99 4.18
N ASP A 25 12.29 10.03 4.13
CA ASP A 25 12.44 11.21 4.97
C ASP A 25 12.00 10.87 6.41
N ALA A 26 12.98 10.60 7.28
CA ALA A 26 12.74 10.26 8.69
C ALA A 26 12.27 11.45 9.55
N GLY A 27 12.31 12.68 9.02
CA GLY A 27 11.66 13.83 9.65
C GLY A 27 10.16 13.84 9.43
N HIS A 28 9.73 13.39 8.25
CA HIS A 28 8.33 13.30 7.84
C HIS A 28 7.67 11.98 8.29
N PHE A 29 8.29 10.84 7.98
CA PHE A 29 7.85 9.52 8.41
C PHE A 29 8.54 9.14 9.72
N ARG A 30 7.76 9.07 10.79
CA ARG A 30 8.23 8.73 12.13
C ARG A 30 7.08 8.20 12.98
N PRO A 31 7.37 7.38 14.02
CA PRO A 31 6.35 6.88 14.92
C PRO A 31 5.59 7.98 15.66
N GLY A 32 4.33 7.72 15.98
CA GLY A 32 3.49 8.64 16.78
C GLY A 32 2.85 9.78 15.99
N ALA A 33 2.92 9.76 14.66
CA ALA A 33 2.20 10.71 13.82
C ALA A 33 0.68 10.56 14.00
N THR A 34 -0.02 11.70 14.07
CA THR A 34 -1.49 11.78 14.15
C THR A 34 -1.98 12.82 13.14
N GLY A 35 -3.19 12.66 12.62
CA GLY A 35 -3.69 13.52 11.55
C GLY A 35 -5.16 13.26 11.20
N PRO A 36 -5.82 14.23 10.54
CA PRO A 36 -7.25 14.21 10.27
C PRO A 36 -7.66 13.17 9.22
N ALA A 37 -6.74 12.72 8.36
CA ALA A 37 -7.03 11.72 7.33
C ALA A 37 -7.20 10.29 7.88
N VAL A 38 -6.95 10.06 9.17
CA VAL A 38 -7.11 8.75 9.80
C VAL A 38 -8.61 8.48 10.05
N PRO A 39 -9.23 7.52 9.36
CA PRO A 39 -10.64 7.22 9.58
C PRO A 39 -10.85 6.54 10.93
N PRO A 40 -12.04 6.63 11.54
CA PRO A 40 -12.35 5.90 12.77
C PRO A 40 -12.31 4.39 12.51
N ARG A 41 -11.80 3.63 13.49
CA ARG A 41 -11.70 2.17 13.42
C ARG A 41 -13.09 1.52 13.41
N ARG A 42 -13.26 0.51 12.56
CA ARG A 42 -14.45 -0.37 12.53
C ARG A 42 -14.21 -1.74 13.17
N ALA A 43 -12.95 -2.05 13.49
CA ALA A 43 -12.53 -3.33 14.07
C ALA A 43 -11.36 -3.12 15.04
N PRO A 44 -11.06 -4.10 15.92
CA PRO A 44 -9.91 -4.05 16.81
C PRO A 44 -8.58 -3.84 16.07
N HIS A 45 -8.37 -4.55 14.96
CA HIS A 45 -7.16 -4.46 14.16
C HIS A 45 -7.39 -3.74 12.83
N ARG A 46 -6.38 -3.05 12.32
CA ARG A 46 -6.37 -2.36 11.04
C ARG A 46 -5.22 -2.83 10.18
N LEU A 47 -5.57 -3.37 9.02
CA LEU A 47 -4.64 -3.64 7.93
C LEU A 47 -4.66 -2.46 6.96
N LEU A 48 -3.51 -1.98 6.52
CA LEU A 48 -3.40 -0.90 5.55
C LEU A 48 -2.73 -1.40 4.27
N ALA A 49 -3.33 -1.14 3.13
CA ALA A 49 -2.68 -1.26 1.84
C ALA A 49 -2.68 0.12 1.16
N CYS A 50 -1.53 0.63 0.74
CA CYS A 50 -1.45 1.94 0.13
C CYS A 50 -0.62 1.99 -1.17
N GLY A 51 -0.86 3.01 -1.98
CA GLY A 51 -0.17 3.27 -3.24
C GLY A 51 -1.10 3.36 -4.45
N ARG A 52 -0.55 3.23 -5.66
CA ARG A 52 -1.34 3.32 -6.89
C ARG A 52 -2.41 2.23 -6.97
N LEU A 53 -3.64 2.61 -7.32
CA LEU A 53 -4.73 1.66 -7.46
C LEU A 53 -4.69 0.96 -8.83
N VAL A 54 -3.83 -0.05 -8.96
CA VAL A 54 -3.63 -0.83 -10.18
C VAL A 54 -3.50 -2.31 -9.87
N ARG A 55 -3.98 -3.18 -10.77
CA ARG A 55 -4.01 -4.65 -10.59
C ARG A 55 -2.72 -5.24 -10.03
N ARG A 56 -1.58 -4.82 -10.55
CA ARG A 56 -0.26 -5.36 -10.15
C ARG A 56 0.12 -5.09 -8.70
N LYS A 57 -0.57 -4.16 -8.01
CA LYS A 57 -0.36 -3.92 -6.58
C LYS A 57 -0.96 -5.02 -5.70
N GLY A 58 -1.79 -5.91 -6.25
CA GLY A 58 -2.21 -7.14 -5.56
C GLY A 58 -3.20 -6.94 -4.42
N TYR A 59 -3.90 -5.80 -4.34
CA TYR A 59 -4.83 -5.51 -3.24
C TYR A 59 -6.01 -6.50 -3.12
N ASP A 60 -6.31 -7.28 -4.17
CA ASP A 60 -7.26 -8.39 -4.06
C ASP A 60 -6.79 -9.51 -3.15
N LEU A 61 -5.47 -9.72 -3.00
CA LEU A 61 -4.93 -10.63 -2.01
C LEU A 61 -5.23 -10.13 -0.59
N ALA A 62 -5.12 -8.82 -0.34
CA ALA A 62 -5.49 -8.22 0.94
C ALA A 62 -6.97 -8.42 1.26
N VAL A 63 -7.87 -8.17 0.28
CA VAL A 63 -9.31 -8.40 0.44
C VAL A 63 -9.61 -9.88 0.75
N ARG A 64 -8.94 -10.82 0.07
CA ARG A 64 -9.13 -12.26 0.32
C ARG A 64 -8.57 -12.67 1.68
N ALA A 65 -7.41 -12.14 2.08
CA ALA A 65 -6.80 -12.43 3.38
C ALA A 65 -7.71 -12.00 4.54
N LEU A 66 -8.44 -10.89 4.38
CA LEU A 66 -9.39 -10.38 5.38
C LEU A 66 -10.48 -11.39 5.77
N THR A 67 -10.83 -12.34 4.87
CA THR A 67 -11.79 -13.42 5.19
C THR A 67 -11.30 -14.37 6.29
N ARG A 68 -9.97 -14.39 6.54
CA ARG A 68 -9.32 -15.26 7.54
C ARG A 68 -8.92 -14.50 8.81
N VAL A 69 -9.18 -13.20 8.87
CA VAL A 69 -8.83 -12.34 10.01
C VAL A 69 -10.10 -11.59 10.42
N PRO A 70 -10.97 -12.21 11.26
CA PRO A 70 -12.30 -11.68 11.56
C PRO A 70 -12.25 -10.35 12.33
N ASP A 71 -11.27 -10.16 13.21
CA ASP A 71 -11.15 -8.98 14.08
C ASP A 71 -10.37 -7.82 13.44
N ALA A 72 -10.28 -7.80 12.11
CA ALA A 72 -9.58 -6.77 11.35
C ALA A 72 -10.49 -6.04 10.37
N GLU A 73 -10.19 -4.76 10.13
CA GLU A 73 -10.62 -3.99 8.97
C GLU A 73 -9.46 -3.86 7.98
N LEU A 74 -9.79 -3.70 6.69
CA LEU A 74 -8.82 -3.36 5.64
C LEU A 74 -9.09 -1.93 5.16
N VAL A 75 -8.08 -1.08 5.28
CA VAL A 75 -8.06 0.26 4.70
C VAL A 75 -7.19 0.23 3.44
N VAL A 76 -7.75 0.69 2.32
CA VAL A 76 -7.02 0.84 1.05
C VAL A 76 -6.91 2.32 0.71
N ALA A 77 -5.68 2.84 0.68
CA ALA A 77 -5.39 4.24 0.36
C ALA A 77 -4.67 4.34 -1.00
N GLY A 78 -5.34 4.95 -1.97
CA GLY A 78 -4.87 4.97 -3.34
C GLY A 78 -5.98 5.22 -4.36
N GLY A 79 -5.58 5.56 -5.58
CA GLY A 79 -6.52 5.89 -6.67
C GLY A 79 -6.76 7.39 -6.77
N PRO A 80 -7.78 7.83 -7.51
CA PRO A 80 -8.09 9.25 -7.64
C PRO A 80 -8.64 9.85 -6.35
N ALA A 81 -8.39 11.15 -6.12
CA ALA A 81 -8.91 11.89 -4.96
C ALA A 81 -10.45 12.09 -5.03
N ALA A 82 -11.00 12.16 -6.25
CA ALA A 82 -12.43 12.33 -6.50
C ALA A 82 -12.92 11.26 -7.47
N ARG A 83 -14.20 10.89 -7.34
CA ARG A 83 -14.85 9.86 -8.18
C ARG A 83 -14.14 8.51 -8.11
N LEU A 84 -13.73 8.09 -6.91
CA LEU A 84 -13.11 6.77 -6.68
C LEU A 84 -14.03 5.62 -7.11
N ASP A 85 -15.34 5.81 -7.00
CA ASP A 85 -16.38 4.91 -7.50
C ASP A 85 -16.37 4.75 -9.03
N HIS A 86 -15.73 5.64 -9.79
CA HIS A 86 -15.51 5.50 -11.23
C HIS A 86 -14.18 4.80 -11.56
N ASP A 87 -13.27 4.64 -10.60
CA ASP A 87 -12.01 3.95 -10.80
C ASP A 87 -12.25 2.44 -11.03
N GLN A 88 -11.70 1.92 -12.12
CA GLN A 88 -11.93 0.53 -12.54
C GLN A 88 -11.45 -0.47 -11.48
N GLU A 89 -10.30 -0.19 -10.86
CA GLU A 89 -9.71 -1.10 -9.89
C GLU A 89 -10.38 -0.98 -8.52
N ALA A 90 -10.77 0.24 -8.09
CA ALA A 90 -11.61 0.43 -6.91
C ALA A 90 -12.92 -0.37 -7.01
N ARG A 91 -13.66 -0.22 -8.12
CA ARG A 91 -14.91 -0.97 -8.36
C ARG A 91 -14.68 -2.46 -8.33
N ARG A 92 -13.60 -2.95 -8.95
CA ARG A 92 -13.25 -4.37 -8.95
C ARG A 92 -13.04 -4.88 -7.52
N LEU A 93 -12.23 -4.18 -6.73
CA LEU A 93 -11.94 -4.55 -5.35
C LEU A 93 -13.20 -4.51 -4.48
N TRP A 94 -14.11 -3.56 -4.74
CA TRP A 94 -15.36 -3.42 -4.02
C TRP A 94 -16.29 -4.60 -4.31
N HIS A 95 -16.46 -4.95 -5.59
CA HIS A 95 -17.20 -6.15 -5.98
C HIS A 95 -16.58 -7.43 -5.40
N LEU A 96 -15.24 -7.53 -5.35
CA LEU A 96 -14.57 -8.67 -4.71
C LEU A 96 -14.88 -8.74 -3.22
N ALA A 97 -14.83 -7.62 -2.50
CA ALA A 97 -15.14 -7.56 -1.07
C ALA A 97 -16.59 -7.99 -0.79
N HIS A 98 -17.54 -7.57 -1.64
CA HIS A 98 -18.94 -8.02 -1.55
C HIS A 98 -19.09 -9.52 -1.75
N ARG A 99 -18.50 -10.08 -2.81
CA ARG A 99 -18.56 -11.53 -3.05
C ARG A 99 -17.86 -12.35 -1.97
N ALA A 100 -16.84 -11.80 -1.34
CA ALA A 100 -16.12 -12.43 -0.24
C ALA A 100 -16.81 -12.27 1.11
N GLY A 101 -17.90 -11.49 1.20
CA GLY A 101 -18.64 -11.27 2.45
C GLY A 101 -17.90 -10.40 3.46
N VAL A 102 -17.02 -9.49 3.01
CA VAL A 102 -16.19 -8.63 3.89
C VAL A 102 -16.29 -7.15 3.56
N ALA A 103 -17.27 -6.74 2.75
CA ALA A 103 -17.41 -5.37 2.26
C ALA A 103 -17.58 -4.32 3.37
N ASP A 104 -18.26 -4.68 4.45
CA ASP A 104 -18.45 -3.86 5.66
C ASP A 104 -17.12 -3.53 6.36
N ARG A 105 -16.14 -4.43 6.24
CA ARG A 105 -14.80 -4.33 6.82
C ARG A 105 -13.74 -3.79 5.86
N VAL A 106 -14.10 -3.47 4.61
CA VAL A 106 -13.19 -2.84 3.63
C VAL A 106 -13.55 -1.36 3.47
N ARG A 107 -12.56 -0.48 3.64
CA ARG A 107 -12.70 0.96 3.41
C ARG A 107 -11.68 1.42 2.38
N MET A 108 -12.14 2.01 1.28
CA MET A 108 -11.27 2.65 0.29
C MET A 108 -11.29 4.16 0.50
N LEU A 109 -10.11 4.77 0.66
CA LEU A 109 -9.98 6.20 0.96
C LEU A 109 -9.80 7.07 -0.28
N GLY A 110 -9.31 6.51 -1.38
CA GLY A 110 -8.83 7.30 -2.51
C GLY A 110 -7.42 7.84 -2.24
N ALA A 111 -7.02 8.87 -2.98
CA ALA A 111 -5.75 9.55 -2.74
C ALA A 111 -5.72 10.18 -1.33
N VAL A 112 -4.61 10.00 -0.62
CA VAL A 112 -4.33 10.63 0.67
C VAL A 112 -3.21 11.64 0.47
N ASP A 113 -3.33 12.80 1.12
CA ASP A 113 -2.30 13.82 1.04
C ASP A 113 -0.96 13.26 1.57
N PRO A 114 0.18 13.48 0.89
CA PRO A 114 1.48 13.07 1.39
C PRO A 114 1.77 13.52 2.83
N ALA A 115 1.25 14.69 3.24
CA ALA A 115 1.39 15.21 4.60
C ALA A 115 0.69 14.34 5.66
N ASP A 116 -0.38 13.66 5.27
CA ASP A 116 -1.21 12.83 6.16
C ASP A 116 -0.80 11.34 6.16
N MET A 117 0.04 10.92 5.21
CA MET A 117 0.46 9.52 5.08
C MET A 117 1.12 8.96 6.34
N PRO A 118 2.01 9.68 7.07
CA PRO A 118 2.61 9.17 8.30
C PRO A 118 1.57 8.82 9.37
N ALA A 119 0.53 9.66 9.52
CA ALA A 119 -0.55 9.42 10.48
C ALA A 119 -1.38 8.19 10.08
N LEU A 120 -1.64 8.02 8.78
CA LEU A 120 -2.36 6.84 8.28
C LEU A 120 -1.56 5.55 8.50
N LEU A 121 -0.25 5.56 8.23
CA LEU A 121 0.66 4.44 8.48
C LEU A 121 0.71 4.09 9.97
N CYS A 122 0.90 5.09 10.85
CA CYS A 122 0.88 4.91 12.30
C CYS A 122 -0.46 4.39 12.85
N SER A 123 -1.55 4.61 12.11
CA SER A 123 -2.86 4.11 12.52
C SER A 123 -3.07 2.62 12.27
N ALA A 124 -2.21 1.97 11.49
CA ALA A 124 -2.35 0.57 11.10
C ALA A 124 -1.56 -0.35 12.04
N ASP A 125 -2.10 -1.54 12.30
CA ASP A 125 -1.38 -2.60 13.02
C ASP A 125 -0.47 -3.38 12.07
N LEU A 126 -0.79 -3.40 10.77
CA LEU A 126 0.00 -4.06 9.74
C LEU A 126 -0.17 -3.38 8.37
N VAL A 127 0.96 -3.10 7.70
CA VAL A 127 0.97 -2.59 6.32
C VAL A 127 1.22 -3.74 5.34
N LEU A 128 0.28 -3.94 4.41
CA LEU A 128 0.25 -5.01 3.44
C LEU A 128 0.93 -4.60 2.13
N CYS A 129 2.13 -5.13 1.89
CA CYS A 129 2.85 -4.98 0.63
C CYS A 129 2.63 -6.24 -0.22
N THR A 130 1.61 -6.22 -1.09
CA THR A 130 1.17 -7.37 -1.90
C THR A 130 1.58 -7.42 -3.39
N PRO A 131 2.33 -6.46 -4.00
CA PRO A 131 2.75 -6.62 -5.38
C PRO A 131 3.73 -7.78 -5.53
N ALA A 132 3.61 -8.54 -6.63
CA ALA A 132 4.57 -9.60 -6.97
C ALA A 132 5.96 -9.04 -7.33
N TYR A 133 6.02 -7.78 -7.77
CA TYR A 133 7.25 -7.06 -8.08
C TYR A 133 7.09 -5.58 -7.72
N GLU A 134 7.97 -5.08 -6.84
CA GLU A 134 8.03 -3.67 -6.45
C GLU A 134 9.47 -3.16 -6.57
N PRO A 135 9.80 -2.37 -7.60
CA PRO A 135 11.19 -2.00 -7.88
C PRO A 135 11.79 -1.02 -6.86
N PHE A 136 10.96 -0.17 -6.24
CA PHE A 136 11.47 0.89 -5.35
C PHE A 136 11.24 0.64 -3.87
N GLY A 137 10.24 -0.16 -3.50
CA GLY A 137 9.95 -0.49 -2.10
C GLY A 137 9.63 0.71 -1.20
N ILE A 138 9.20 1.85 -1.74
CA ILE A 138 8.97 3.09 -0.96
C ILE A 138 7.96 2.89 0.16
N VAL A 139 6.80 2.28 -0.10
CA VAL A 139 5.77 2.03 0.92
C VAL A 139 6.29 1.20 2.11
N PRO A 140 6.99 0.07 1.90
CA PRO A 140 7.67 -0.63 2.99
C PRO A 140 8.62 0.26 3.79
N LEU A 141 9.44 1.09 3.13
CA LEU A 141 10.36 2.00 3.81
C LEU A 141 9.62 3.05 4.65
N GLU A 142 8.59 3.67 4.08
CA GLU A 142 7.71 4.63 4.78
C GLU A 142 7.00 4.00 5.99
N ALA A 143 6.58 2.74 5.88
CA ALA A 143 5.91 2.01 6.95
C ALA A 143 6.86 1.57 8.08
N MET A 144 8.14 1.38 7.78
CA MET A 144 9.17 0.94 8.73
C MET A 144 9.88 2.09 9.46
N ALA A 145 9.76 3.32 8.96
CA ALA A 145 10.39 4.52 9.50
C ALA A 145 9.73 5.02 10.80
#